data_AF-A0A022R934-F1
#
_entry.id   AF-A0A022R934-F1
#
_cell.length_a   1.000
_cell.length_b   1.000
_cell.length_c   1.000
_cell.angle_alpha   90.00
_cell.angle_beta   90.00
_cell.angle_gamma   90.00
#
_symmetry.space_group_name_H-M   'P 1'
#
loop_
_entity.id
_entity.type
_entity.pdbx_description
1 polymer ?
#
loop_
_entity_poly.entity_id
_entity_poly.type
_entity_poly.pdbx_seq_one_letter_code
_entity_poly.pdbx_strand_id
1 'polypeptide(L)'
;MASHYYFVIMVQILALISVFNVCFASRKLNALVEEPQTQLLRYHNGALLNGRIAVNLIWYGKFKPSQRAIVADFITSLSAPASPTAKSAASQPSVAKWWKATEKYYHIANSKTPLSLYLGRQIINDKYSLGKSLSEKKIVQLASNGDHKNAINVVLTASDVAVDGFCFNRCGTHGSKSTPVKG
;
A
#
# COMPACT_ATOMS: atom_id res chain seq x y z
N MET A 1 13.91 10.09 -59.25
CA MET A 1 12.81 10.92 -58.70
C MET A 1 11.72 10.08 -58.02
N ALA A 2 11.20 9.02 -58.65
CA ALA A 2 10.18 8.16 -58.03
C ALA A 2 10.60 7.49 -56.70
N SER A 3 11.86 7.04 -56.57
CA SER A 3 12.36 6.40 -55.33
C SER A 3 12.37 7.33 -54.11
N HIS A 4 12.69 8.62 -54.29
CA HIS A 4 12.64 9.61 -53.21
C HIS A 4 11.20 9.92 -52.80
N TYR A 5 10.27 9.91 -53.77
CA TYR A 5 8.85 10.10 -53.52
C TYR A 5 8.26 8.97 -52.66
N TYR A 6 8.58 7.71 -52.96
CA TYR A 6 8.15 6.56 -52.14
C TYR A 6 8.75 6.59 -50.73
N PHE A 7 10.02 6.99 -50.58
CA PHE A 7 10.67 7.08 -49.27
C PHE A 7 10.01 8.14 -48.37
N VAL A 8 9.70 9.32 -48.91
CA VAL A 8 9.02 10.39 -48.16
C VAL A 8 7.62 9.96 -47.72
N ILE A 9 6.86 9.29 -48.60
CA ILE A 9 5.54 8.73 -48.27
C ILE A 9 5.65 7.70 -47.14
N MET A 10 6.65 6.81 -47.19
CA MET A 10 6.84 5.78 -46.17
C MET A 10 7.14 6.39 -44.78
N VAL A 11 7.97 7.43 -44.72
CA VAL A 11 8.28 8.15 -43.48
C VAL A 11 7.06 8.88 -42.93
N GLN A 12 6.25 9.50 -43.79
CA GLN A 12 5.00 10.15 -43.38
C GLN A 12 3.97 9.15 -42.82
N ILE A 13 3.84 7.98 -43.44
CA ILE A 13 2.98 6.90 -42.94
C ILE A 13 3.47 6.41 -41.57
N LEU A 14 4.79 6.20 -41.40
CA LEU A 14 5.36 5.75 -40.13
C LEU A 14 5.13 6.78 -39.01
N ALA A 15 5.29 8.07 -39.32
CA ALA A 15 5.03 9.16 -38.38
C ALA A 15 3.54 9.22 -37.97
N LEU A 16 2.61 9.06 -38.92
CA LEU A 16 1.17 9.01 -38.65
C LEU A 16 0.81 7.82 -37.75
N ILE A 17 1.38 6.64 -38.00
CA ILE A 17 1.16 5.44 -37.18
C ILE A 17 1.70 5.64 -35.76
N SER A 18 2.88 6.27 -35.61
CA SER A 18 3.46 6.58 -34.30
C SER A 18 2.59 7.54 -33.50
N VAL A 19 2.06 8.60 -34.13
CA VAL A 19 1.17 9.57 -33.45
C VAL A 19 -0.17 8.91 -33.09
N PHE A 20 -0.71 8.05 -33.95
CA PHE A 20 -1.92 7.28 -33.64
C PHE A 20 -1.72 6.35 -32.44
N ASN A 21 -0.60 5.63 -32.34
CA ASN A 21 -0.31 4.75 -31.20
C ASN A 21 -0.16 5.50 -29.86
N VAL A 22 0.32 6.75 -29.87
CA VAL A 22 0.40 7.58 -28.66
C VAL A 22 -0.99 7.98 -28.14
N CYS A 23 -2.01 8.06 -29.01
CA CYS A 23 -3.39 8.39 -28.63
C CYS A 23 -4.20 7.19 -28.11
N PHE A 24 -3.84 5.94 -28.46
CA PHE A 24 -4.53 4.74 -27.97
C PHE A 24 -4.07 4.25 -26.60
N ALA A 25 -3.05 4.88 -26.00
CA ALA A 25 -2.80 4.79 -24.57
C ALA A 25 -3.83 5.59 -23.76
N SER A 26 -5.11 5.51 -24.14
CA SER A 26 -6.21 5.98 -23.32
C SER A 26 -6.16 5.22 -22.00
N ARG A 27 -5.97 5.96 -20.91
CA ARG A 27 -6.08 5.41 -19.55
C ARG A 27 -7.42 4.68 -19.49
N LYS A 28 -7.37 3.35 -19.35
CA LYS A 28 -8.54 2.58 -18.96
C LYS A 28 -8.90 3.09 -17.56
N LEU A 29 -9.89 3.98 -17.47
CA LEU A 29 -10.52 4.29 -16.20
C LEU A 29 -11.05 2.94 -15.71
N ASN A 30 -10.42 2.40 -14.68
CA ASN A 30 -11.02 1.29 -13.94
C ASN A 30 -12.36 1.84 -13.45
N ALA A 31 -13.44 1.40 -14.10
CA ALA A 31 -14.77 1.65 -13.60
C ALA A 31 -14.77 1.15 -12.15
N LEU A 32 -15.24 2.02 -11.25
CA LEU A 32 -15.50 1.64 -9.88
C LEU A 32 -16.49 0.48 -9.99
N VAL A 33 -16.00 -0.75 -9.79
CA VAL A 33 -16.87 -1.92 -9.72
C VAL A 33 -17.90 -1.55 -8.67
N GLU A 34 -19.17 -1.54 -9.07
CA GLU A 34 -20.28 -1.33 -8.16
C GLU A 34 -20.35 -2.58 -7.28
N GLU A 35 -19.46 -2.64 -6.30
CA GLU A 35 -19.40 -3.74 -5.35
C GLU A 35 -20.75 -3.76 -4.62
N PRO A 36 -21.41 -4.93 -4.57
CA PRO A 36 -22.59 -5.10 -3.74
C PRO A 36 -22.29 -4.55 -2.36
N GLN A 37 -23.06 -3.55 -1.93
CA GLN A 37 -22.94 -2.99 -0.59
C GLN A 37 -23.04 -4.17 0.39
N THR A 38 -21.92 -4.51 1.01
CA THR A 38 -21.73 -5.59 1.98
C THR A 38 -21.52 -7.02 1.44
N GLN A 39 -20.40 -7.26 0.73
CA GLN A 39 -19.70 -8.53 0.97
C GLN A 39 -19.13 -8.50 2.40
N LEU A 40 -19.95 -8.89 3.37
CA LEU A 40 -19.48 -9.16 4.72
C LEU A 40 -18.54 -10.37 4.62
N LEU A 41 -17.24 -10.13 4.72
CA LEU A 41 -16.25 -11.19 4.80
C LEU A 41 -16.63 -12.13 5.93
N ARG A 42 -16.61 -13.45 5.69
CA ARG A 42 -16.88 -14.41 6.74
C ARG A 42 -15.75 -14.36 7.77
N TYR A 43 -16.09 -14.13 9.02
CA TYR A 43 -15.13 -14.24 10.11
C TYR A 43 -14.89 -15.72 10.43
N HIS A 44 -13.62 -16.12 10.45
CA HIS A 44 -13.20 -17.51 10.66
C HIS A 44 -12.71 -17.78 12.10
N ASN A 45 -13.18 -17.01 13.09
CA ASN A 45 -12.84 -17.16 14.51
C ASN A 45 -11.33 -17.05 14.84
N GLY A 46 -10.54 -16.45 13.96
CA GLY A 46 -9.11 -16.19 14.18
C GLY A 46 -8.87 -14.96 15.06
N ALA A 47 -7.70 -14.88 15.71
CA ALA A 47 -7.36 -13.73 16.56
C ALA A 47 -7.44 -12.41 15.79
N LEU A 48 -8.11 -11.41 16.38
CA LEU A 48 -8.17 -10.05 15.86
C LEU A 48 -7.17 -9.17 16.59
N LEU A 49 -6.46 -8.36 15.81
CA LEU A 49 -5.56 -7.34 16.33
C LEU A 49 -6.38 -6.31 17.13
N ASN A 50 -6.03 -6.00 18.36
CA ASN A 50 -6.85 -5.13 19.21
C ASN A 50 -6.02 -4.13 20.02
N GLY A 51 -6.69 -3.14 20.57
CA GLY A 51 -6.06 -2.08 21.36
C GLY A 51 -5.41 -1.00 20.49
N ARG A 52 -4.57 -0.18 21.13
CA ARG A 52 -3.93 0.98 20.49
C ARG A 52 -2.56 0.57 19.95
N ILE A 53 -2.38 0.65 18.63
CA ILE A 53 -1.23 0.11 17.92
C ILE A 53 -0.57 1.17 17.04
N ALA A 54 0.74 1.33 17.21
CA ALA A 54 1.56 2.22 16.39
C ALA A 54 1.83 1.58 15.02
N VAL A 55 1.68 2.33 13.94
CA VAL A 55 2.16 1.93 12.62
C VAL A 55 3.44 2.72 12.33
N ASN A 56 4.58 2.06 12.51
CA ASN A 56 5.89 2.64 12.24
C ASN A 56 6.26 2.44 10.77
N LEU A 57 6.79 3.48 10.14
CA LEU A 57 7.22 3.46 8.74
C LEU A 57 8.74 3.48 8.65
N ILE A 58 9.33 2.50 7.99
CA ILE A 58 10.76 2.40 7.74
C ILE A 58 10.99 2.63 6.26
N TRP A 59 11.46 3.83 5.91
CA TRP A 59 11.72 4.29 4.55
C TRP A 59 13.12 3.85 4.11
N TYR A 60 13.20 2.81 3.29
CA TYR A 60 14.46 2.27 2.80
C TYR A 60 14.73 2.68 1.35
N GLY A 61 15.61 3.67 1.17
CA GLY A 61 15.95 4.29 -0.10
C GLY A 61 15.41 5.72 -0.23
N LYS A 62 15.47 6.27 -1.45
CA LYS A 62 15.14 7.68 -1.71
C LYS A 62 13.65 7.87 -2.00
N PHE A 63 12.92 8.34 -1.01
CA PHE A 63 11.53 8.80 -1.15
C PHE A 63 11.48 10.34 -1.20
N LYS A 64 10.65 10.88 -2.08
CA LYS A 64 10.33 12.31 -2.08
C LYS A 64 9.49 12.66 -0.83
N PRO A 65 9.59 13.89 -0.30
CA PRO A 65 8.73 14.34 0.79
C PRO A 65 7.23 14.12 0.51
N SER A 66 6.79 14.38 -0.73
CA SER A 66 5.39 14.16 -1.14
C SER A 66 4.96 12.70 -1.08
N GLN A 67 5.83 11.76 -1.46
CA GLN A 67 5.53 10.32 -1.36
C GLN A 67 5.38 9.89 0.10
N ARG A 68 6.25 10.41 0.99
CA ARG A 68 6.13 10.12 2.42
C ARG A 68 4.87 10.70 3.03
N ALA A 69 4.52 11.93 2.66
CA ALA A 69 3.31 12.60 3.12
C ALA A 69 2.06 11.80 2.74
N ILE A 70 1.94 11.34 1.47
CA ILE A 70 0.79 10.54 1.02
C ILE A 70 0.57 9.29 1.87
N VAL A 71 1.63 8.55 2.19
CA VAL A 71 1.51 7.33 3.02
C VAL A 71 1.22 7.68 4.47
N ALA A 72 1.87 8.70 5.03
CA ALA A 72 1.62 9.14 6.40
C ALA A 72 0.17 9.62 6.58
N ASP A 73 -0.37 10.35 5.61
CA ASP A 73 -1.76 10.80 5.58
C ASP A 73 -2.72 9.61 5.46
N PHE A 74 -2.38 8.61 4.63
CA PHE A 74 -3.17 7.38 4.54
C PHE A 74 -3.25 6.66 5.91
N ILE A 75 -2.13 6.47 6.61
CA ILE A 75 -2.12 5.83 7.94
C ILE A 75 -2.93 6.67 8.94
N THR A 76 -2.81 7.99 8.90
CA THR A 76 -3.58 8.89 9.76
C THR A 76 -5.08 8.81 9.48
N SER A 77 -5.47 8.57 8.22
CA SER A 77 -6.88 8.40 7.83
C SER A 77 -7.54 7.15 8.44
N LEU A 78 -6.75 6.16 8.86
CA LEU A 78 -7.26 4.95 9.54
C LEU A 78 -7.75 5.26 10.97
N SER A 79 -7.27 6.35 11.58
CA SER A 79 -7.64 6.78 12.93
C SER A 79 -8.86 7.70 12.97
N ALA A 80 -9.41 8.09 11.81
CA ALA A 80 -10.41 9.15 11.74
C ALA A 80 -11.75 8.70 12.37
N PRO A 81 -12.25 9.41 13.41
CA PRO A 81 -13.59 9.15 13.90
C PRO A 81 -14.60 9.46 12.79
N ALA A 82 -15.53 8.54 12.55
CA ALA A 82 -16.63 8.78 11.63
C ALA A 82 -17.51 9.91 12.19
N SER A 83 -17.30 11.14 11.72
CA SER A 83 -18.13 12.26 12.16
C SER A 83 -19.61 11.97 11.84
N PRO A 84 -20.51 12.02 12.82
CA PRO A 84 -21.95 11.79 12.60
C PRO A 84 -22.63 12.91 11.79
N THR A 85 -21.93 14.02 11.50
CA THR A 85 -22.44 15.15 10.70
C THR A 85 -22.24 14.98 9.20
N ALA A 86 -21.51 13.96 8.74
CA ALA A 86 -21.29 13.71 7.31
C ALA A 86 -22.46 12.96 6.64
N LYS A 87 -23.71 13.39 6.88
CA LYS A 87 -24.89 12.81 6.19
C LYS A 87 -24.89 13.07 4.68
N SER A 88 -24.10 14.02 4.18
CA SER A 88 -23.96 14.33 2.75
C SER A 88 -22.82 13.60 2.03
N ALA A 89 -21.87 12.97 2.75
CA ALA A 89 -20.77 12.19 2.16
C ALA A 89 -21.08 10.69 2.06
N ALA A 90 -22.29 10.28 2.45
CA ALA A 90 -22.70 8.88 2.59
C ALA A 90 -22.66 8.06 1.29
N SER A 91 -22.63 8.70 0.11
CA SER A 91 -22.68 8.03 -1.19
C SER A 91 -21.31 7.62 -1.75
N GLN A 92 -20.19 8.18 -1.29
CA GLN A 92 -18.87 7.88 -1.85
C GLN A 92 -18.10 6.86 -1.01
N PRO A 93 -17.40 5.89 -1.63
CA PRO A 93 -16.50 4.99 -0.92
C PRO A 93 -15.33 5.78 -0.34
N SER A 94 -14.95 5.49 0.90
CA SER A 94 -13.79 6.10 1.57
C SER A 94 -13.09 5.08 2.45
N VAL A 95 -11.79 5.30 2.71
CA VAL A 95 -10.98 4.44 3.61
C VAL A 95 -11.63 4.35 4.99
N ALA A 96 -12.12 5.46 5.53
CA ALA A 96 -12.83 5.50 6.80
C ALA A 96 -14.12 4.66 6.79
N LYS A 97 -14.90 4.70 5.69
CA LYS A 97 -16.13 3.90 5.55
C LYS A 97 -15.80 2.40 5.47
N TRP A 98 -14.74 2.03 4.76
CA TRP A 98 -14.26 0.65 4.70
C TRP A 98 -13.77 0.17 6.08
N TRP A 99 -12.95 0.97 6.77
CA TRP A 99 -12.44 0.63 8.11
C TRP A 99 -13.58 0.46 9.12
N LYS A 100 -14.60 1.34 9.08
CA LYS A 100 -15.82 1.21 9.89
C LYS A 100 -16.58 -0.09 9.62
N ALA A 101 -16.58 -0.59 8.40
CA ALA A 101 -17.20 -1.89 8.09
C ALA A 101 -16.45 -3.04 8.79
N THR A 102 -15.13 -2.92 8.97
CA THR A 102 -14.30 -3.93 9.67
C THR A 102 -14.53 -3.95 11.18
N GLU A 103 -14.96 -2.83 11.79
CA GLU A 103 -15.27 -2.77 13.23
C GLU A 103 -16.35 -3.78 13.64
N LYS A 104 -17.27 -4.11 12.71
CA LYS A 104 -18.34 -5.10 12.94
C LYS A 104 -17.80 -6.47 13.38
N TYR A 105 -16.59 -6.85 12.97
CA TYR A 105 -15.98 -8.13 13.34
C TYR A 105 -15.52 -8.17 14.80
N TYR A 106 -15.22 -7.02 15.43
CA TYR A 106 -14.82 -6.99 16.84
C TYR A 106 -15.98 -7.31 17.78
N HIS A 107 -17.21 -6.96 17.39
CA HIS A 107 -18.41 -7.36 18.11
C HIS A 107 -18.61 -8.89 18.06
N ILE A 108 -18.37 -9.51 16.89
CA ILE A 108 -18.48 -10.98 16.73
C ILE A 108 -17.38 -11.71 17.51
N ALA A 109 -16.18 -11.14 17.59
CA ALA A 109 -15.05 -11.71 18.31
C ALA A 109 -15.08 -11.49 19.84
N ASN A 110 -16.12 -10.85 20.39
CA ASN A 110 -16.21 -10.47 21.82
C ASN A 110 -15.00 -9.67 22.34
N SER A 111 -14.35 -8.87 21.48
CA SER A 111 -13.20 -8.06 21.87
C SER A 111 -13.66 -6.87 22.71
N LYS A 112 -13.11 -6.72 23.92
CA LYS A 112 -13.41 -5.59 24.82
C LYS A 112 -12.77 -4.27 24.39
N THR A 113 -11.71 -4.34 23.58
CA THR A 113 -10.98 -3.17 23.10
C THR A 113 -10.96 -3.17 21.56
N PRO A 114 -11.62 -2.22 20.89
CA PRO A 114 -11.52 -2.10 19.44
C PRO A 114 -10.10 -1.72 19.02
N LEU A 115 -9.74 -2.02 17.78
CA LEU A 115 -8.45 -1.64 17.19
C LEU A 115 -8.41 -0.12 16.94
N SER A 116 -7.36 0.52 17.43
CA SER A 116 -7.02 1.90 17.09
C SER A 116 -5.60 1.94 16.54
N LEU A 117 -5.48 2.26 15.25
CA LEU A 117 -4.19 2.48 14.61
C LEU A 117 -3.82 3.95 14.69
N TYR A 118 -2.53 4.26 14.79
CA TYR A 118 -2.02 5.63 14.67
C TYR A 118 -0.64 5.63 14.03
N LEU A 119 -0.28 6.74 13.38
CA LEU A 119 1.05 6.90 12.80
C LEU A 119 2.09 6.94 13.92
N GLY A 120 3.02 6.00 13.88
CA GLY A 120 4.14 5.90 14.81
C GLY A 120 5.40 6.59 14.29
N ARG A 121 6.55 6.04 14.68
CA ARG A 121 7.88 6.52 14.27
C ARG A 121 8.06 6.36 12.77
N GLN A 122 8.71 7.35 12.16
CA GLN A 122 9.20 7.26 10.78
C GLN A 122 10.73 7.21 10.79
N ILE A 123 11.30 6.11 10.27
CA ILE A 123 12.74 5.86 10.22
C ILE A 123 13.19 6.04 8.78
N ILE A 124 14.11 6.98 8.53
CA ILE A 124 14.61 7.26 7.18
C ILE A 124 15.98 6.60 7.01
N ASN A 125 16.10 5.75 6.01
CA ASN A 125 17.34 5.09 5.60
C ASN A 125 17.54 5.28 4.09
N ASP A 126 17.99 6.47 3.70
CA ASP A 126 18.20 6.87 2.30
C ASP A 126 19.58 6.49 1.74
N LYS A 127 20.49 6.03 2.61
CA LYS A 127 21.86 5.61 2.28
C LYS A 127 21.99 4.12 1.92
N TYR A 128 20.89 3.37 1.88
CA TYR A 128 20.88 1.94 1.53
C TYR A 128 21.82 1.11 2.41
N SER A 129 21.68 1.21 3.74
CA SER A 129 22.64 0.62 4.70
C SER A 129 22.89 -0.89 4.56
N LEU A 130 22.00 -1.64 3.90
CA LEU A 130 22.10 -3.08 3.63
C LEU A 130 22.25 -3.41 2.13
N GLY A 131 22.53 -2.40 1.30
CA GLY A 131 22.58 -2.48 -0.15
C GLY A 131 21.21 -2.40 -0.83
N LYS A 132 21.19 -2.42 -2.17
CA LYS A 132 19.95 -2.33 -2.97
C LYS A 132 19.32 -3.68 -3.31
N SER A 133 19.93 -4.78 -2.91
CA SER A 133 19.35 -6.13 -2.98
C SER A 133 19.13 -6.64 -1.56
N LEU A 134 17.86 -6.86 -1.23
CA LEU A 134 17.40 -7.25 0.09
C LEU A 134 16.87 -8.68 0.07
N SER A 135 17.49 -9.52 0.89
CA SER A 135 16.94 -10.81 1.28
C SER A 135 15.85 -10.64 2.34
N GLU A 136 15.04 -11.67 2.53
CA GLU A 136 13.98 -11.68 3.55
C GLU A 136 14.52 -11.45 4.97
N LYS A 137 15.71 -11.99 5.28
CA LYS A 137 16.41 -11.75 6.54
C LYS A 137 16.74 -10.26 6.74
N LYS A 138 17.17 -9.57 5.69
CA LYS A 138 17.44 -8.12 5.74
C LYS A 138 16.14 -7.31 5.90
N ILE A 139 15.03 -7.73 5.30
CA ILE A 139 13.72 -7.10 5.53
C ILE A 139 13.30 -7.22 6.99
N VAL A 140 13.43 -8.40 7.58
CA VAL A 140 13.14 -8.61 9.02
C VAL A 140 14.08 -7.77 9.90
N GLN A 141 15.36 -7.67 9.54
CA GLN A 141 16.31 -6.80 10.24
C GLN A 141 15.89 -5.32 10.14
N LEU A 142 15.46 -4.84 8.98
CA LEU A 142 14.96 -3.46 8.84
C LEU A 142 13.70 -3.22 9.68
N ALA A 143 12.75 -4.16 9.66
CA ALA A 143 11.53 -4.08 10.45
C ALA A 143 11.80 -4.11 11.96
N SER A 144 12.89 -4.77 12.40
CA SER A 144 13.29 -4.81 13.81
C SER A 144 13.79 -3.49 14.37
N ASN A 145 14.09 -2.49 13.54
CA ASN A 145 14.47 -1.15 14.00
C ASN A 145 13.27 -0.30 14.47
N GLY A 146 12.03 -0.75 14.21
CA GLY A 146 10.83 -0.13 14.75
C GLY A 146 10.53 -0.57 16.18
N ASP A 147 9.33 -0.26 16.67
CA ASP A 147 8.93 -0.66 18.03
C ASP A 147 8.62 -2.16 18.14
N HIS A 148 8.83 -2.71 19.33
CA HIS A 148 8.67 -4.14 19.61
C HIS A 148 7.35 -4.51 20.28
N LYS A 149 6.60 -3.52 20.78
CA LYS A 149 5.37 -3.74 21.56
C LYS A 149 4.24 -2.88 21.01
N ASN A 150 3.07 -3.50 20.84
CA ASN A 150 1.86 -2.85 20.31
C ASN A 150 2.15 -2.03 19.05
N ALA A 151 2.91 -2.61 18.13
CA ALA A 151 3.38 -1.91 16.94
C ALA A 151 3.39 -2.81 15.71
N ILE A 152 3.14 -2.18 14.57
CA ILE A 152 3.32 -2.72 13.22
C ILE A 152 4.46 -1.94 12.58
N ASN A 153 5.53 -2.64 12.20
CA ASN A 153 6.67 -2.03 11.52
C ASN A 153 6.57 -2.31 10.02
N VAL A 154 6.35 -1.27 9.22
CA VAL A 154 6.18 -1.37 7.77
C VAL A 154 7.46 -0.90 7.08
N VAL A 155 8.14 -1.79 6.37
CA VAL A 155 9.31 -1.44 5.57
C VAL A 155 8.85 -1.07 4.16
N LEU A 156 9.12 0.17 3.75
CA LEU A 156 8.81 0.70 2.43
C LEU A 156 10.11 0.85 1.66
N THR A 157 10.27 0.06 0.60
CA THR A 157 11.46 0.08 -0.26
C THR A 157 11.28 1.02 -1.45
N ALA A 158 12.30 1.83 -1.76
CA ALA A 158 12.29 2.66 -2.95
C ALA A 158 12.28 1.82 -4.24
N SER A 159 11.88 2.44 -5.36
CA SER A 159 11.72 1.74 -6.65
C SER A 159 13.03 1.17 -7.22
N ASP A 160 14.17 1.61 -6.71
CA ASP A 160 15.49 1.15 -7.11
C ASP A 160 16.07 0.08 -6.16
N VAL A 161 15.24 -0.51 -5.30
CA VAL A 161 15.60 -1.58 -4.38
C VAL A 161 14.91 -2.87 -4.81
N ALA A 162 15.69 -3.92 -5.01
CA ALA A 162 15.21 -5.26 -5.31
C ALA A 162 15.02 -6.06 -4.00
N VAL A 163 13.89 -6.75 -3.90
CA VAL A 163 13.60 -7.71 -2.83
C VAL A 163 13.57 -9.11 -3.43
N ASP A 164 14.40 -10.01 -2.93
CA ASP A 164 14.61 -11.32 -3.54
C ASP A 164 13.28 -12.07 -3.74
N GLY A 165 13.00 -12.47 -4.99
CA GLY A 165 11.81 -13.22 -5.39
C GLY A 165 10.48 -12.46 -5.38
N PHE A 166 10.40 -11.27 -4.77
CA PHE A 166 9.16 -10.49 -4.69
C PHE A 166 8.70 -10.04 -6.08
N CYS A 167 7.42 -10.26 -6.40
CA CYS A 167 6.78 -9.99 -7.70
C CYS A 167 7.31 -10.78 -8.91
N PHE A 168 8.33 -11.63 -8.76
CA PHE A 168 8.77 -12.55 -9.80
C PHE A 168 8.29 -13.98 -9.54
N ASN A 169 8.55 -14.50 -8.34
CA ASN A 169 8.24 -15.89 -7.97
C ASN A 169 7.23 -15.99 -6.81
N ARG A 170 6.98 -14.88 -6.10
CA ARG A 170 6.07 -14.82 -4.94
C ARG A 170 5.38 -13.46 -4.85
N CYS A 171 4.09 -13.48 -4.52
CA CYS A 171 3.32 -12.27 -4.22
C CYS A 171 3.44 -11.85 -2.75
N GLY A 172 3.95 -12.72 -1.87
CA GLY A 172 4.19 -12.44 -0.46
C GLY A 172 4.71 -13.66 0.30
N THR A 173 5.26 -13.43 1.50
CA THR A 173 5.60 -14.47 2.48
C THR A 173 5.03 -14.12 3.85
N HIS A 174 4.83 -15.13 4.68
CA HIS A 174 4.40 -14.97 6.07
C HIS A 174 5.24 -15.87 6.96
N GLY A 175 5.46 -15.42 8.19
CA GLY A 175 6.17 -16.17 9.21
C GLY A 175 5.74 -15.71 10.59
N SER A 176 5.80 -16.61 11.57
CA SER A 176 5.49 -16.33 12.96
C SER A 176 6.67 -16.72 13.84
N LYS A 177 6.95 -15.94 14.89
CA LYS A 177 7.79 -16.37 16.00
C LYS A 177 6.92 -16.54 17.23
N SER A 178 6.93 -17.72 17.82
CA SER A 178 6.18 -18.06 19.04
C SER A 178 6.85 -17.57 20.32
N THR A 179 8.09 -17.08 20.25
CA THR A 179 8.81 -16.54 21.40
C THR A 179 8.38 -15.10 21.69
N PRO A 180 7.86 -14.79 22.89
CA PRO A 180 7.55 -13.42 23.28
C PRO A 180 8.80 -12.55 23.15
N VAL A 181 8.69 -11.42 22.44
CA VAL A 181 9.72 -10.39 22.49
C VAL A 181 9.67 -9.82 23.90
N LYS A 182 10.66 -10.17 24.74
CA LYS A 182 10.85 -9.50 26.04
C LYS A 182 11.13 -8.03 25.74
N GLY A 183 10.13 -7.20 26.03
CA GLY A 183 10.29 -5.74 26.07
C GLY A 183 11.05 -5.31 27.31
#